data_AF-A0A544TB92-F1
#
_entry.id   AF-A0A544TB92-F1
#
_cell.length_a   1.000
_cell.length_b   1.000
_cell.length_c   1.000
_cell.angle_alpha   90.00
_cell.angle_beta   90.00
_cell.angle_gamma   90.00
#
_symmetry.space_group_name_H-M   'P 1'
#
loop_
_entity.id
_entity.type
_entity.pdbx_description
1 polymer ?
#
loop_
_entity_poly.entity_id
_entity_poly.type
_entity_poly.pdbx_seq_one_letter_code
_entity_poly.pdbx_strand_id
1 'polypeptide(L)'
;MNQELLEKKLRSIGKEIFVEYFEEFRDLNVDREELSKKLLKDNPKAISLDAQKTRISNARKIFELKMEKEALENIVKSDRLKDNIREKAKRIANTIINV
;
A
#
# COMPACT_ATOMS: atom_id res chain seq x y z
N MET A 1 10.73 -6.86 -9.71
CA MET A 1 9.60 -7.78 -9.41
C MET A 1 8.67 -7.81 -10.62
N ASN A 2 8.01 -8.93 -10.95
CA ASN A 2 7.09 -8.99 -12.08
C ASN A 2 5.65 -8.60 -11.67
N GLN A 3 4.75 -8.45 -12.66
CA GLN A 3 3.35 -8.03 -12.43
C GLN A 3 2.56 -9.03 -11.56
N GLU A 4 2.79 -10.33 -11.72
CA GLU A 4 2.13 -11.35 -10.92
C GLU A 4 2.50 -11.24 -9.44
N LEU A 5 3.79 -11.07 -9.14
CA LEU A 5 4.29 -10.93 -7.78
C LEU A 5 3.85 -9.59 -7.16
N LEU A 6 3.77 -8.52 -7.96
CA LEU A 6 3.20 -7.25 -7.52
C LEU A 6 1.74 -7.41 -7.09
N GLU A 7 0.90 -8.08 -7.90
CA GLU A 7 -0.49 -8.36 -7.55
C GLU A 7 -0.60 -9.23 -6.29
N LYS A 8 0.27 -10.24 -6.12
CA LYS A 8 0.33 -11.04 -4.89
C LYS A 8 0.65 -10.19 -3.66
N LYS A 9 1.61 -9.25 -3.78
CA LYS A 9 1.92 -8.30 -2.69
C LYS A 9 0.74 -7.39 -2.40
N LEU A 10 0.12 -6.80 -3.42
CA LEU A 10 -1.06 -5.94 -3.26
C LEU A 10 -2.23 -6.67 -2.58
N ARG A 11 -2.43 -7.96 -2.87
CA ARG A 11 -3.41 -8.79 -2.16
C ARG A 11 -3.05 -9.02 -0.70
N SER A 12 -1.78 -9.30 -0.42
CA SER A 12 -1.29 -9.47 0.96
C SER A 12 -1.38 -8.18 1.78
N ILE A 13 -1.08 -7.04 1.16
CA ILE A 13 -1.16 -5.71 1.79
C ILE A 13 -2.60 -5.26 1.96
N GLY A 14 -3.48 -5.62 1.02
CA GLY A 14 -4.78 -5.01 0.82
C GLY A 14 -4.65 -3.71 0.01
N LYS A 15 -5.29 -3.65 -1.16
CA LYS A 15 -5.20 -2.50 -2.07
C LYS A 15 -5.70 -1.19 -1.44
N GLU A 16 -6.80 -1.24 -0.67
CA GLU A 16 -7.33 -0.09 0.08
C GLU A 16 -6.31 0.42 1.11
N ILE A 17 -5.76 -0.48 1.93
CA ILE A 17 -4.72 -0.16 2.92
C ILE A 17 -3.47 0.44 2.28
N PHE A 18 -3.02 -0.11 1.13
CA PHE A 18 -1.87 0.43 0.41
C PHE A 18 -2.06 1.89 0.00
N VAL A 19 -3.27 2.26 -0.46
CA VAL A 19 -3.59 3.65 -0.85
C VAL A 19 -3.78 4.54 0.38
N GLU A 20 -4.42 4.02 1.43
CA GLU A 20 -4.73 4.81 2.62
C GLU A 20 -3.46 5.25 3.36
N TYR A 21 -2.51 4.33 3.52
CA TYR A 21 -1.25 4.51 4.25
C TYR A 21 -0.04 4.68 3.31
N PHE A 22 -0.26 5.15 2.09
CA PHE A 22 0.75 5.22 1.04
C PHE A 22 2.00 5.99 1.49
N GLU A 23 1.83 7.16 2.10
CA GLU A 23 2.95 8.00 2.52
C GLU A 23 3.69 7.41 3.73
N GLU A 24 2.99 6.81 4.69
CA GLU A 24 3.65 6.12 5.81
C GLU A 24 4.42 4.86 5.37
N PHE A 25 3.96 4.18 4.32
CA PHE A 25 4.73 3.10 3.73
C PHE A 25 5.94 3.60 2.92
N ARG A 26 5.81 4.76 2.27
CA ARG A 26 6.88 5.41 1.49
C ARG A 26 8.00 5.93 2.39
N ASP A 27 7.66 6.47 3.56
CA ASP A 27 8.65 6.95 4.52
C ASP A 27 9.29 5.78 5.29
N LEU A 28 10.52 5.47 4.91
CA LEU A 28 11.29 4.39 5.52
C LEU A 28 11.79 4.73 6.93
N ASN A 29 11.74 6.01 7.33
CA ASN A 29 12.13 6.45 8.68
C ASN A 29 11.03 6.20 9.72
N VAL A 30 9.78 6.00 9.29
CA VAL A 30 8.70 5.64 10.20
C VAL A 30 9.03 4.30 10.85
N ASP A 31 8.96 4.24 12.18
CA ASP A 31 9.24 3.01 12.90
C ASP A 31 8.21 1.91 12.55
N ARG A 32 8.71 0.71 12.28
CA ARG A 32 7.87 -0.39 11.83
C ARG A 32 6.94 -0.88 12.94
N GLU A 33 7.39 -0.86 14.20
CA GLU A 33 6.58 -1.30 15.33
C GLU A 33 5.43 -0.31 15.58
N GLU A 34 5.73 0.99 15.58
CA GLU A 34 4.73 2.05 15.72
C GLU A 34 3.69 2.01 14.58
N LEU A 35 4.14 1.92 13.32
CA LEU A 35 3.22 1.82 12.19
C LEU A 35 2.36 0.55 12.25
N SER A 36 2.91 -0.56 12.74
CA SER A 36 2.15 -1.80 12.90
C SER A 36 1.05 -1.69 13.95
N LYS A 37 1.31 -0.97 15.05
CA LYS A 37 0.32 -0.67 16.09
C LYS A 37 -0.77 0.27 15.58
N LYS A 38 -0.38 1.29 14.81
CA LYS A 38 -1.32 2.20 14.14
C LYS A 38 -2.28 1.44 13.22
N LEU A 39 -1.74 0.64 12.29
CA LEU A 39 -2.53 -0.18 11.37
C LEU A 39 -3.45 -1.17 12.10
N LEU A 40 -2.99 -1.78 13.19
CA LEU A 40 -3.81 -2.70 13.99
C LEU A 40 -4.98 -1.98 14.66
N LYS A 41 -4.75 -0.76 15.17
CA LYS A 41 -5.76 0.06 15.83
C LYS A 41 -6.80 0.60 14.85
N ASP A 42 -6.36 1.09 13.70
CA ASP A 42 -7.20 1.81 12.75
C ASP A 42 -8.02 0.86 11.85
N ASN A 43 -7.58 -0.40 11.69
CA ASN A 43 -8.27 -1.38 10.87
C ASN A 43 -9.06 -2.38 11.74
N PRO A 44 -10.39 -2.25 11.86
CA PRO A 44 -11.21 -3.16 12.67
C PRO A 44 -11.22 -4.61 12.18
N LYS A 45 -10.73 -4.88 10.96
CA LYS A 45 -10.56 -6.23 10.39
C LYS A 45 -9.13 -6.76 10.55
N ALA A 46 -8.25 -6.04 11.24
CA ALA A 46 -6.89 -6.48 11.49
C ALA A 46 -6.85 -7.72 12.39
N ILE A 47 -5.95 -8.64 12.07
CA ILE A 47 -5.86 -9.95 12.74
C ILE A 47 -4.84 -9.92 13.89
N SER A 48 -3.63 -9.39 13.63
CA SER A 48 -2.54 -9.34 14.59
C SER A 48 -1.50 -8.28 14.21
N LEU A 49 -0.62 -7.93 15.15
CA LEU A 49 0.56 -7.08 14.88
C LEU A 49 1.45 -7.70 13.80
N ASP A 50 1.68 -9.01 13.84
CA ASP A 50 2.52 -9.69 12.86
C ASP A 50 1.94 -9.60 11.45
N ALA A 51 0.62 -9.72 11.30
CA ALA A 51 -0.04 -9.49 10.03
C ALA A 51 0.20 -8.05 9.52
N GLN A 52 0.19 -7.05 10.40
CA GLN A 52 0.49 -5.66 10.01
C GLN A 52 1.97 -5.48 9.62
N LYS A 53 2.90 -6.13 10.34
CA LYS A 53 4.33 -6.15 9.99
C LYS A 53 4.55 -6.75 8.61
N THR A 54 3.82 -7.80 8.25
CA THR A 54 3.85 -8.38 6.90
C THR A 54 3.35 -7.39 5.86
N ARG A 55 2.25 -6.67 6.11
CA ARG A 55 1.74 -5.62 5.20
C ARG A 55 2.78 -4.53 4.99
N ILE A 56 3.37 -4.00 6.06
CA ILE A 56 4.41 -2.95 5.99
C ILE A 56 5.61 -3.46 5.18
N SER A 57 6.09 -4.67 5.46
CA SER A 57 7.25 -5.25 4.76
C SER A 57 6.97 -5.43 3.27
N ASN A 58 5.77 -5.89 2.90
CA ASN A 58 5.40 -6.02 1.49
C ASN A 58 5.21 -4.67 0.81
N ALA A 59 4.63 -3.67 1.48
CA ALA A 59 4.45 -2.33 0.94
C ALA A 59 5.80 -1.63 0.72
N ARG A 60 6.69 -1.63 1.73
CA ARG A 60 8.05 -1.09 1.61
C ARG A 60 8.84 -1.76 0.50
N LYS A 61 8.64 -3.06 0.27
CA LYS A 61 9.29 -3.76 -0.85
C LYS A 61 8.86 -3.25 -2.23
N ILE A 62 7.65 -2.70 -2.37
CA ILE A 62 7.20 -2.05 -3.62
C ILE A 62 8.02 -0.77 -3.85
N PHE A 63 8.17 0.06 -2.82
CA PHE A 63 8.95 1.31 -2.88
C PHE A 63 10.45 1.07 -3.08
N GLU A 64 11.04 0.09 -2.38
CA GLU A 64 12.45 -0.31 -2.57
C GLU A 64 12.76 -0.69 -4.03
N LEU A 65 11.77 -1.24 -4.74
CA LEU A 65 11.88 -1.68 -6.12
C LEU A 65 11.38 -0.63 -7.13
N LYS A 66 11.01 0.57 -6.67
CA LYS A 66 10.47 1.66 -7.49
C LYS A 66 9.24 1.26 -8.31
N MET A 67 8.38 0.42 -7.74
CA MET A 67 7.17 -0.10 -8.42
C MET A 67 5.88 0.55 -7.92
N GLU A 68 5.96 1.65 -7.19
CA GLU A 68 4.81 2.33 -6.60
C GLU A 68 3.84 2.87 -7.66
N LYS A 69 4.35 3.32 -8.81
CA LYS A 69 3.51 3.81 -9.90
C LYS A 69 2.69 2.68 -10.51
N GLU A 70 3.34 1.55 -10.85
CA GLU A 70 2.68 0.36 -11.38
C GLU A 70 1.68 -0.22 -10.37
N ALA A 71 2.00 -0.16 -9.07
CA ALA A 71 1.09 -0.56 -8.01
C ALA A 71 -0.19 0.29 -8.01
N LEU A 72 -0.05 1.62 -8.08
CA LEU A 72 -1.18 2.54 -8.14
C LEU A 72 -2.00 2.38 -9.42
N GLU A 73 -1.36 2.21 -10.57
CA GLU A 73 -2.04 1.95 -11.84
C GLU A 73 -2.86 0.65 -11.82
N ASN A 74 -2.31 -0.41 -11.20
CA ASN A 74 -3.04 -1.65 -10.98
C ASN A 74 -4.28 -1.43 -10.10
N ILE A 75 -4.15 -0.63 -9.05
CA ILE A 75 -5.23 -0.30 -8.12
C ILE A 75 -6.33 0.54 -8.80
N VAL A 76 -5.95 1.54 -9.60
CA VAL A 76 -6.90 2.39 -10.36
C VAL A 76 -7.77 1.55 -11.30
N LYS A 77 -7.23 0.47 -11.85
CA LYS A 77 -7.95 -0.45 -12.76
C LYS A 77 -8.78 -1.51 -12.02
N SER A 78 -8.86 -1.47 -10.69
CA SER A 78 -9.53 -2.53 -9.91
C SER A 78 -11.01 -2.23 -9.65
N ASP A 79 -11.91 -2.90 -10.37
CA ASP A 79 -13.37 -2.73 -10.23
C ASP A 79 -13.94 -3.14 -8.85
N ARG A 80 -13.14 -3.83 -8.03
CA ARG A 80 -13.54 -4.30 -6.69
C ARG A 80 -13.35 -3.24 -5.60
N LEU A 81 -12.69 -2.14 -5.91
CA LEU A 81 -12.43 -1.06 -4.96
C LEU A 81 -13.47 0.04 -5.11
N LYS A 82 -13.78 0.72 -4.01
CA LYS A 82 -14.64 1.90 -4.02
C LYS A 82 -14.01 3.02 -4.86
N ASP A 83 -14.85 3.82 -5.50
CA ASP A 83 -14.44 4.92 -6.37
C ASP A 83 -13.51 5.91 -5.66
N ASN A 84 -13.80 6.25 -4.39
CA ASN A 84 -12.96 7.16 -3.61
C ASN A 84 -11.52 6.65 -3.44
N ILE A 85 -11.32 5.34 -3.28
CA ILE A 85 -10.00 4.72 -3.17
C ILE A 85 -9.28 4.75 -4.53
N ARG A 86 -9.99 4.44 -5.63
CA ARG A 86 -9.40 4.51 -6.97
C ARG A 86 -9.01 5.93 -7.35
N GLU A 87 -9.85 6.92 -7.03
CA GLU A 87 -9.56 8.33 -7.27
C GLU A 87 -8.38 8.82 -6.41
N LYS A 88 -8.28 8.41 -5.14
CA LYS A 88 -7.10 8.71 -4.31
C LYS A 88 -5.83 8.10 -4.93
N ALA A 89 -5.87 6.84 -5.36
CA ALA A 89 -4.74 6.19 -6.02
C ALA A 89 -4.31 6.92 -7.31
N LYS A 90 -5.28 7.34 -8.13
CA LYS A 90 -5.06 8.12 -9.35
C LYS A 90 -4.38 9.46 -9.07
N ARG A 91 -4.82 10.18 -8.04
CA ARG A 91 -4.18 11.44 -7.61
C ARG A 91 -2.73 11.22 -7.20
N ILE A 92 -2.46 10.22 -6.37
CA ILE A 92 -1.09 9.88 -5.93
C ILE A 92 -0.22 9.52 -7.15
N ALA A 93 -0.72 8.69 -8.07
CA ALA A 93 0.03 8.30 -9.27
C ALA A 93 0.42 9.50 -10.13
N ASN A 94 -0.47 10.48 -10.26
CA ASN A 94 -0.20 11.72 -11.01
C ASN A 94 0.83 12.61 -10.29
N THR A 95 0.90 12.60 -8.96
CA THR A 95 1.91 13.38 -8.22
C THR A 95 3.31 12.80 -8.33
N ILE A 96 3.46 11.48 -8.50
CA ILE A 96 4.77 10.82 -8.65
C ILE A 96 5.46 11.23 -9.96
N ILE A 97 4.69 11.63 -10.99
CA ILE A 97 5.23 12.02 -12.30
C ILE A 97 5.85 13.43 -12.28
N ASN A 98 5.54 14.24 -11.26
CA ASN A 98 6.00 15.63 -11.16
C ASN A 98 7.24 15.83 -10.26
N VAL A 99 7.98 14.75 -9.95
CA VAL A 99 9.22 14.78 -9.12
C VAL A 99 10.40 14.28 -9.91
#